data_AF-A0A0C2YV80-F1
#
_entry.id   AF-A0A0C2YV80-F1
#
_cell.length_a   1.000
_cell.length_b   1.000
_cell.length_c   1.000
_cell.angle_alpha   90.00
_cell.angle_beta   90.00
_cell.angle_gamma   90.00
#
_symmetry.space_group_name_H-M   'P 1'
#
loop_
_entity.id
_entity.type
_entity.pdbx_description
1 polymer ?
#
loop_
_entity_poly.entity_id
_entity_poly.type
_entity_poly.pdbx_seq_one_letter_code
_entity_poly.pdbx_strand_id
1 'polypeptide(L)'
;QHCIWLIDRQAAAIGTEMCMDLSDWIKWRLCRGVQEQGRLTQDQIEDYGIEVKELASQWASQKESQLSVQSYALAQLKKELDTILVLQADVDITERAIQTAKKAIDKESAAADTLSALASLEHTRDHLIAKVKVLYASLNVQTKFPELDSIGLDFICTLLLVCHLKINIHKCAIGSFFEWDKLDQAVGGAQKALGNSSTSFERFVLI
;
A
#
# COMPACT_ATOMS: atom_id res chain seq x y z
N GLN A 1 13.65 6.54 -43.83
CA GLN A 1 12.18 6.70 -43.70
C GLN A 1 11.41 5.39 -43.52
N HIS A 2 12.06 4.21 -43.37
CA HIS A 2 11.35 2.93 -43.19
C HIS A 2 10.84 2.65 -41.76
N CYS A 3 11.48 3.20 -40.73
CA CYS A 3 11.07 2.95 -39.33
C CYS A 3 9.71 3.57 -38.99
N ILE A 4 9.38 4.72 -39.59
CA ILE A 4 8.10 5.42 -39.33
C ILE A 4 6.92 4.59 -39.86
N TRP A 5 7.06 4.01 -41.05
CA TRP A 5 6.01 3.18 -41.65
C TRP A 5 5.72 1.89 -40.88
N LEU A 6 6.76 1.25 -40.32
CA LEU A 6 6.59 0.06 -39.48
C LEU A 6 5.87 0.40 -38.16
N ILE A 7 6.20 1.54 -37.55
CA ILE A 7 5.53 2.00 -36.33
C ILE A 7 4.06 2.35 -36.62
N ASP A 8 3.77 3.06 -37.71
CA ASP A 8 2.39 3.39 -38.10
C ASP A 8 1.56 2.12 -38.38
N ARG A 9 2.15 1.13 -39.05
CA ARG A 9 1.48 -0.15 -39.32
C ARG A 9 1.22 -0.95 -38.04
N GLN A 10 2.16 -0.94 -37.10
CA GLN A 10 1.99 -1.60 -35.81
C GLN A 10 0.96 -0.87 -34.94
N ALA A 11 0.96 0.47 -34.92
CA ALA A 11 -0.04 1.27 -34.24
C ALA A 11 -1.45 1.06 -34.82
N ALA A 12 -1.57 0.94 -36.14
CA ALA A 12 -2.83 0.61 -36.80
C ALA A 12 -3.32 -0.79 -36.43
N ALA A 13 -2.44 -1.79 -36.40
CA ALA A 13 -2.78 -3.15 -36.00
C ALA A 13 -3.26 -3.21 -34.52
N ILE A 14 -2.53 -2.58 -33.61
CA ILE A 14 -2.92 -2.45 -32.19
C ILE A 14 -4.25 -1.72 -32.07
N GLY A 15 -4.46 -0.63 -32.83
CA GLY A 15 -5.71 0.11 -32.82
C GLY A 15 -6.91 -0.72 -33.30
N THR A 16 -6.72 -1.59 -34.29
CA THR A 16 -7.79 -2.49 -34.75
C THR A 16 -8.10 -3.60 -33.74
N GLU A 17 -7.07 -4.18 -33.11
CA GLU A 17 -7.23 -5.20 -32.06
C GLU A 17 -7.93 -4.61 -30.84
N MET A 18 -7.48 -3.45 -30.35
CA MET A 18 -8.13 -2.72 -29.26
C MET A 18 -9.59 -2.38 -29.56
N CYS A 19 -9.92 -1.96 -30.79
CA CYS A 19 -11.31 -1.68 -31.17
C CYS A 19 -12.20 -2.94 -31.17
N MET A 20 -11.66 -4.08 -31.63
CA MET A 20 -12.40 -5.36 -31.60
C MET A 20 -12.61 -5.83 -30.16
N ASP A 21 -11.57 -5.77 -29.33
CA ASP A 21 -11.61 -6.20 -27.94
C ASP A 21 -12.39 -5.25 -27.03
N LEU A 22 -12.52 -3.97 -27.40
CA LEU A 22 -13.24 -2.97 -26.61
C LEU A 22 -14.71 -3.37 -26.40
N SER A 23 -15.35 -3.92 -27.43
CA SER A 23 -16.75 -4.34 -27.33
C SER A 23 -16.90 -5.48 -26.32
N ASP A 24 -15.99 -6.44 -26.32
CA ASP A 24 -16.03 -7.58 -25.42
C ASP A 24 -15.56 -7.21 -24.01
N TRP A 25 -14.61 -6.29 -23.89
CA TRP A 25 -14.21 -5.71 -22.61
C TRP A 25 -15.34 -4.90 -21.96
N ILE A 26 -16.07 -4.09 -22.72
CA ILE A 26 -17.25 -3.35 -22.22
C ILE A 26 -18.33 -4.33 -21.75
N LYS A 27 -18.63 -5.36 -22.55
CA LYS A 27 -19.60 -6.40 -22.17
C LYS A 27 -19.15 -7.14 -20.90
N TRP A 28 -17.88 -7.54 -20.82
CA TRP A 28 -17.35 -8.24 -19.66
C TRP A 28 -17.41 -7.35 -18.41
N ARG A 29 -16.99 -6.08 -18.52
CA ARG A 29 -17.04 -5.12 -17.41
C ARG A 29 -18.47 -4.86 -16.95
N LEU A 30 -19.43 -4.76 -17.86
CA LEU A 30 -20.84 -4.58 -17.51
C LEU A 30 -21.41 -5.82 -16.82
N CYS A 31 -21.23 -7.01 -17.42
CA CYS A 31 -21.82 -8.25 -16.91
C CYS A 31 -21.14 -8.73 -15.62
N ARG A 32 -19.79 -8.81 -15.60
CA ARG A 32 -19.03 -9.33 -14.46
C ARG A 32 -18.72 -8.26 -13.42
N GLY A 33 -18.32 -7.08 -13.88
CA GLY A 33 -17.86 -6.01 -12.98
C GLY A 33 -18.99 -5.23 -12.32
N VAL A 34 -20.09 -5.00 -13.03
CA VAL A 34 -21.20 -4.16 -12.52
C VAL A 34 -22.39 -5.01 -12.12
N GLN A 35 -22.90 -5.86 -13.00
CA GLN A 35 -24.13 -6.62 -12.74
C GLN A 35 -23.93 -7.72 -11.71
N GLU A 36 -22.93 -8.59 -11.88
CA GLU A 36 -22.69 -9.67 -10.92
C GLU A 36 -22.25 -9.14 -9.55
N GLN A 37 -21.36 -8.15 -9.50
CA GLN A 37 -20.98 -7.51 -8.24
C GLN A 37 -22.16 -6.79 -7.57
N GLY A 38 -23.01 -6.13 -8.36
CA GLY A 38 -24.24 -5.51 -7.86
C GLY A 38 -25.20 -6.54 -7.26
N ARG A 39 -25.35 -7.70 -7.91
CA ARG A 39 -26.16 -8.81 -7.41
C ARG A 39 -25.58 -9.38 -6.10
N LEU A 40 -24.27 -9.65 -6.06
CA LEU A 40 -23.61 -10.12 -4.84
C LEU A 40 -23.74 -9.14 -3.68
N THR A 41 -23.61 -7.84 -3.96
CA THR A 41 -23.76 -6.79 -2.94
C THR A 41 -25.21 -6.71 -2.47
N GLN A 42 -26.18 -6.83 -3.38
CA GLN A 42 -27.60 -6.85 -3.04
C GLN A 42 -27.95 -8.06 -2.17
N ASP A 43 -27.49 -9.26 -2.54
CA ASP A 43 -27.66 -10.50 -1.77
C ASP A 43 -27.09 -10.33 -0.34
N GLN A 44 -25.92 -9.69 -0.21
CA GLN A 44 -25.32 -9.39 1.10
C GLN A 44 -26.14 -8.39 1.91
N ILE A 45 -26.62 -7.30 1.28
CA ILE A 45 -27.43 -6.30 1.97
C ILE A 45 -28.75 -6.91 2.48
N GLU A 46 -29.34 -7.81 1.70
CA GLU A 46 -30.55 -8.56 2.08
C GLU A 46 -30.27 -9.54 3.22
N ASP A 47 -29.15 -10.24 3.23
CA ASP A 47 -28.71 -11.14 4.32
C ASP A 47 -28.51 -10.39 5.64
N TYR A 48 -27.92 -9.19 5.59
CA TYR A 48 -27.75 -8.34 6.78
C TYR A 48 -29.03 -7.58 7.19
N GLY A 49 -30.07 -7.57 6.34
CA GLY A 49 -31.35 -6.91 6.62
C GLY A 49 -31.28 -5.38 6.70
N ILE A 50 -30.29 -4.76 6.07
CA ILE A 50 -30.07 -3.31 6.13
C ILE A 50 -30.75 -2.64 4.92
N GLU A 51 -31.56 -1.61 5.16
CA GLU A 51 -32.18 -0.87 4.05
C GLU A 51 -31.13 -0.06 3.27
N VAL A 52 -31.18 -0.11 1.93
CA VAL A 52 -30.27 0.65 1.05
C VAL A 52 -30.30 2.16 1.34
N LYS A 53 -31.44 2.69 1.79
CA LYS A 53 -31.57 4.10 2.20
C LYS A 53 -30.73 4.43 3.44
N GLU A 54 -30.60 3.49 4.38
CA GLU A 54 -29.76 3.64 5.56
C GLU A 54 -28.28 3.58 5.17
N LEU A 55 -27.89 2.68 4.25
CA LEU A 55 -26.51 2.68 3.72
C LEU A 55 -26.17 4.00 3.01
N ALA A 56 -27.13 4.59 2.28
CA ALA A 56 -26.94 5.88 1.63
C ALA A 56 -26.84 7.04 2.63
N SER A 57 -27.61 7.03 3.72
CA SER A 57 -27.53 8.04 4.78
C SER A 57 -26.20 7.93 5.54
N GLN A 58 -25.79 6.71 5.90
CA GLN A 58 -24.51 6.42 6.55
C GLN A 58 -23.33 6.84 5.68
N TRP A 59 -23.38 6.55 4.38
CA TRP A 59 -22.37 6.98 3.42
C TRP A 59 -22.30 8.51 3.32
N ALA A 60 -23.44 9.20 3.32
CA ALA A 60 -23.48 10.66 3.32
C ALA A 60 -22.86 11.25 4.59
N SER A 61 -23.19 10.73 5.77
CA SER A 61 -22.60 11.13 7.04
C SER A 61 -21.10 10.81 7.13
N GLN A 62 -20.67 9.68 6.58
CA GLN A 62 -19.25 9.36 6.42
C GLN A 62 -18.54 10.35 5.50
N LYS A 63 -19.16 10.71 4.37
CA LYS A 63 -18.58 11.65 3.42
C LYS A 63 -18.48 13.05 4.04
N GLU A 64 -19.48 13.48 4.80
CA GLU A 64 -19.49 14.75 5.51
C GLU A 64 -18.41 14.81 6.61
N SER A 65 -18.29 13.76 7.42
CA SER A 65 -17.21 13.66 8.42
C SER A 65 -15.81 13.57 7.79
N GLN A 66 -15.69 12.92 6.62
CA GLN A 66 -14.44 12.88 5.85
C GLN A 66 -14.10 14.19 5.12
N LEU A 67 -15.08 15.03 4.81
CA LEU A 67 -14.87 16.34 4.19
C LEU A 67 -14.77 17.47 5.23
N SER A 68 -15.04 17.18 6.50
CA SER A 68 -14.85 18.10 7.62
C SER A 68 -13.38 18.51 7.76
N VAL A 69 -13.14 19.71 8.31
CA VAL A 69 -11.81 20.28 8.62
C VAL A 69 -10.91 19.31 9.43
N GLN A 70 -11.51 18.36 10.14
CA GLN A 70 -10.78 17.32 10.86
C GLN A 70 -10.05 16.34 9.95
N SER A 71 -10.50 16.09 8.71
CA SER A 71 -9.79 15.18 7.80
C SER A 71 -8.47 15.76 7.30
N TYR A 72 -8.41 17.09 7.13
CA TYR A 72 -7.16 17.80 6.85
C TYR A 72 -6.22 17.75 8.06
N ALA A 73 -6.74 18.00 9.26
CA ALA A 73 -5.98 17.88 10.50
C ALA A 73 -5.46 16.46 10.73
N LEU A 74 -6.26 15.43 10.40
CA LEU A 74 -5.90 14.02 10.47
C LEU A 74 -4.87 13.63 9.41
N ALA A 75 -5.01 14.11 8.19
CA ALA A 75 -4.03 13.86 7.11
C ALA A 75 -2.68 14.53 7.42
N GLN A 76 -2.70 15.74 7.98
CA GLN A 76 -1.47 16.40 8.44
C GLN A 76 -0.86 15.67 9.64
N LEU A 77 -1.67 15.30 10.64
CA LEU A 77 -1.20 14.50 11.77
C LEU A 77 -0.56 13.19 11.32
N LYS A 78 -1.18 12.52 10.34
CA LYS A 78 -0.63 11.30 9.74
C LYS A 78 0.72 11.54 9.06
N LYS A 79 0.88 12.62 8.29
CA LYS A 79 2.17 12.96 7.67
C LYS A 79 3.26 13.23 8.71
N GLU A 80 2.95 13.98 9.75
CA GLU A 80 3.90 14.26 10.85
C GLU A 80 4.21 12.99 11.66
N LEU A 81 3.28 12.05 11.77
CA LEU A 81 3.51 10.77 12.43
C LEU A 81 4.34 9.82 11.55
N ASP A 82 4.12 9.83 10.23
CA ASP A 82 4.89 9.06 9.25
C ASP A 82 6.36 9.51 9.27
N THR A 83 6.65 10.81 9.37
CA THR A 83 8.03 11.30 9.50
C THR A 83 8.67 10.88 10.82
N ILE A 84 7.94 10.92 11.93
CA ILE A 84 8.43 10.46 13.23
C ILE A 84 8.74 8.95 13.20
N LEU A 85 7.95 8.13 12.51
CA LEU A 85 8.23 6.70 12.36
C LEU A 85 9.48 6.42 11.55
N VAL A 86 9.71 7.18 10.48
CA VAL A 86 10.97 7.09 9.71
C VAL A 86 12.15 7.43 10.63
N LEU A 87 12.05 8.50 11.42
CA LEU A 87 13.09 8.87 12.39
C LEU A 87 13.30 7.78 13.46
N GLN A 88 12.24 7.12 13.92
CA GLN A 88 12.36 6.00 14.87
C GLN A 88 13.09 4.81 14.25
N ALA A 89 12.77 4.47 12.99
CA ALA A 89 13.48 3.42 12.27
C ALA A 89 14.97 3.74 12.10
N ASP A 90 15.31 5.00 11.82
CA ASP A 90 16.70 5.47 11.72
C ASP A 90 17.42 5.42 13.07
N VAL A 91 16.76 5.76 14.17
CA VAL A 91 17.28 5.60 15.54
C VAL A 91 17.55 4.13 15.84
N ASP A 92 16.62 3.23 15.50
CA ASP A 92 16.78 1.78 15.72
C ASP A 92 17.92 1.19 14.86
N ILE A 93 18.11 1.67 13.63
CA ILE A 93 19.24 1.30 12.77
C ILE A 93 20.55 1.76 13.42
N THR A 94 20.59 3.00 13.90
CA THR A 94 21.77 3.59 14.55
C THR A 94 22.11 2.83 15.83
N GLU A 95 21.11 2.46 16.64
CA GLU A 95 21.30 1.63 17.83
C GLU A 95 21.91 0.27 17.49
N ARG A 96 21.38 -0.43 16.47
CA ARG A 96 21.95 -1.70 16.02
C ARG A 96 23.39 -1.56 15.53
N ALA A 97 23.71 -0.46 14.85
CA ALA A 97 25.06 -0.16 14.39
C ALA A 97 26.03 0.09 15.57
N ILE A 98 25.63 0.89 16.57
CA ILE A 98 26.39 1.13 17.80
C ILE A 98 26.65 -0.19 18.53
N GLN A 99 25.62 -1.02 18.70
CA GLN A 99 25.76 -2.32 19.38
C GLN A 99 26.70 -3.27 18.63
N THR A 100 26.67 -3.24 17.29
CA THR A 100 27.59 -4.03 16.45
C THR A 100 29.03 -3.54 16.59
N ALA A 101 29.24 -2.22 16.58
CA ALA A 101 30.54 -1.60 16.79
C ALA A 101 31.11 -1.92 18.17
N LYS A 102 30.29 -1.83 19.24
CA LYS A 102 30.69 -2.25 20.60
C LYS A 102 31.18 -3.69 20.64
N LYS A 103 30.40 -4.62 20.07
CA LYS A 103 30.76 -6.05 20.04
C LYS A 103 32.03 -6.35 19.24
N ALA A 104 32.38 -5.50 18.26
CA ALA A 104 33.63 -5.62 17.51
C ALA A 104 34.82 -5.10 18.33
N ILE A 105 34.65 -3.97 19.00
CA ILE A 105 35.66 -3.32 19.86
C ILE A 105 35.95 -4.16 21.12
N ASP A 106 34.95 -4.82 21.70
CA ASP A 106 35.16 -5.73 22.83
C ASP A 106 36.01 -6.96 22.46
N LYS A 107 36.09 -7.32 21.18
CA LYS A 107 36.91 -8.45 20.67
C LYS A 107 38.35 -8.05 20.33
N GLU A 108 38.61 -6.77 20.09
CA GLU A 108 39.86 -6.26 19.53
C GLU A 108 40.28 -5.07 20.39
N SER A 109 41.23 -5.25 21.32
CA SER A 109 41.46 -4.31 22.44
C SER A 109 41.49 -2.84 21.98
N ALA A 110 40.54 -2.05 22.48
CA ALA A 110 40.19 -0.74 21.92
C ALA A 110 41.27 0.34 22.11
N ALA A 111 41.53 1.13 21.06
CA ALA A 111 42.31 2.38 21.17
C ALA A 111 41.45 3.49 21.81
N ALA A 112 42.06 4.38 22.61
CA ALA A 112 41.35 5.44 23.35
C ALA A 112 40.49 6.36 22.45
N ASP A 113 40.95 6.62 21.22
CA ASP A 113 40.22 7.42 20.23
C ASP A 113 38.94 6.74 19.72
N THR A 114 38.94 5.40 19.64
CA THR A 114 37.74 4.64 19.23
C THR A 114 36.66 4.64 20.32
N LEU A 115 37.07 4.65 21.59
CA LEU A 115 36.15 4.75 22.74
C LEU A 115 35.51 6.14 22.84
N SER A 116 36.26 7.21 22.57
CA SER A 116 35.72 8.58 22.61
C SER A 116 34.74 8.86 21.45
N ALA A 117 35.02 8.32 20.27
CA ALA A 117 34.11 8.36 19.13
C ALA A 117 32.81 7.60 19.41
N LEU A 118 32.90 6.45 20.09
CA LEU A 118 31.73 5.65 20.48
C LEU A 118 30.86 6.38 21.51
N ALA A 119 31.46 6.97 22.54
CA ALA A 119 30.74 7.78 23.53
C ALA A 119 30.03 8.99 22.89
N SER A 120 30.66 9.62 21.89
CA SER A 120 30.06 10.72 21.13
C SER A 120 28.85 10.27 20.32
N LEU A 121 28.90 9.05 19.76
CA LEU A 121 27.80 8.47 19.00
C LEU A 121 26.63 8.05 19.90
N GLU A 122 26.90 7.50 21.09
CA GLU A 122 25.89 7.23 22.11
C GLU A 122 25.20 8.51 22.58
N HIS A 123 25.96 9.58 22.79
CA HIS A 123 25.40 10.87 23.20
C HIS A 123 24.51 11.46 22.10
N THR A 124 24.89 11.30 20.83
CA THR A 124 24.08 11.68 19.68
C THR A 124 22.78 10.88 19.60
N ARG A 125 22.83 9.57 19.88
CA ARG A 125 21.64 8.71 19.97
C ARG A 125 20.69 9.18 21.07
N ASP A 126 21.19 9.42 22.27
CA ASP A 126 20.37 9.87 23.40
C ASP A 126 19.71 11.22 23.10
N HIS A 127 20.44 12.12 22.43
CA HIS A 127 19.93 13.38 21.94
C HIS A 127 18.81 13.22 20.90
N LEU A 128 18.95 12.28 19.95
CA LEU A 128 17.92 11.97 18.96
C LEU A 128 16.66 11.38 19.60
N ILE A 129 16.80 10.47 20.56
CA ILE A 129 15.68 9.90 21.32
C ILE A 129 14.92 11.01 22.07
N ALA A 130 15.66 11.92 22.72
CA ALA A 130 15.04 13.05 23.41
C ALA A 130 14.26 13.97 22.44
N LYS A 131 14.80 14.23 21.26
CA LYS A 131 14.11 15.02 20.22
C LYS A 131 12.85 14.35 19.68
N VAL A 132 12.90 13.03 19.42
CA VAL A 132 11.72 12.27 19.00
C VAL A 132 10.61 12.35 20.07
N LYS A 133 10.96 12.24 21.36
CA LYS A 133 10.00 12.39 22.46
C LYS A 133 9.38 13.79 22.53
N VAL A 134 10.17 14.85 22.31
CA VAL A 134 9.68 16.23 22.25
C VAL A 134 8.73 16.43 21.05
N LEU A 135 9.05 15.83 19.90
CA LEU A 135 8.17 15.86 18.71
C LEU A 135 6.83 15.18 18.99
N TYR A 136 6.85 14.01 19.66
CA TYR A 136 5.63 13.34 20.12
C TYR A 136 4.78 14.22 21.06
N ALA A 137 5.41 14.91 22.02
CA ALA A 137 4.71 15.84 22.91
C ALA A 137 4.16 17.07 22.16
N SER A 138 4.89 17.57 21.15
CA SER A 138 4.48 18.72 20.34
C SER A 138 3.33 18.43 19.36
N LEU A 139 3.12 17.14 19.05
CA LEU A 139 2.05 16.68 18.17
C LEU A 139 0.66 17.03 18.71
N ASN A 140 0.58 17.31 20.02
CA ASN A 140 -0.52 17.93 20.76
C ASN A 140 -1.90 17.42 20.31
N VAL A 141 -2.00 16.09 20.22
CA VAL A 141 -3.18 15.37 19.72
C VAL A 141 -4.42 15.72 20.53
N GLN A 142 -4.27 15.98 21.83
CA GLN A 142 -5.36 16.36 22.74
C GLN A 142 -5.99 17.71 22.36
N THR A 143 -5.22 18.70 21.91
CA THR A 143 -5.80 19.99 21.44
C THR A 143 -6.55 19.89 20.13
N LYS A 144 -6.17 18.95 19.25
CA LYS A 144 -6.84 18.72 17.96
C LYS A 144 -8.05 17.77 18.12
N PHE A 145 -8.05 16.95 19.15
CA PHE A 145 -9.05 15.95 19.45
C PHE A 145 -9.37 15.95 20.96
N PRO A 146 -10.24 16.87 21.43
CA PRO A 146 -10.56 17.02 22.85
C PRO A 146 -11.26 15.78 23.45
N GLU A 147 -11.76 14.88 22.60
CA GLU A 147 -12.31 13.57 22.98
C GLU A 147 -11.24 12.64 23.59
N LEU A 148 -9.96 12.89 23.30
CA LEU A 148 -8.82 12.09 23.74
C LEU A 148 -8.12 12.67 24.99
N ASP A 149 -8.64 13.77 25.55
CA ASP A 149 -8.01 14.52 26.66
C ASP A 149 -7.94 13.69 27.96
N SER A 150 -8.84 12.71 28.11
CA SER A 150 -8.86 11.76 29.25
C SER A 150 -7.90 10.57 29.08
N ILE A 151 -7.27 10.42 27.92
CA ILE A 151 -6.48 9.24 27.56
C ILE A 151 -4.99 9.58 27.63
N GLY A 152 -4.22 8.72 28.31
CA GLY A 152 -2.78 8.88 28.43
C GLY A 152 -2.07 8.91 27.07
N LEU A 153 -1.10 9.82 26.91
CA LEU A 153 -0.36 10.04 25.67
C LEU A 153 0.29 8.76 25.14
N ASP A 154 0.87 7.93 26.01
CA ASP A 154 1.49 6.66 25.64
C ASP A 154 0.49 5.66 25.02
N PHE A 155 -0.76 5.67 25.50
CA PHE A 155 -1.83 4.83 24.95
C PHE A 155 -2.25 5.33 23.57
N ILE A 156 -2.38 6.65 23.38
CA ILE A 156 -2.69 7.26 22.08
C ILE A 156 -1.58 6.95 21.07
N CYS A 157 -0.31 7.07 21.46
CA CYS A 157 0.84 6.72 20.64
C CYS A 157 0.82 5.23 20.25
N THR A 158 0.51 4.34 21.20
CA THR A 158 0.39 2.89 20.94
C THR A 158 -0.75 2.59 19.98
N LEU A 159 -1.91 3.22 20.18
CA LEU A 159 -3.09 3.03 19.33
C LEU A 159 -2.84 3.52 17.90
N LEU A 160 -2.20 4.68 17.74
CA LEU A 160 -1.80 5.23 16.44
C LEU A 160 -0.83 4.30 15.72
N LEU A 161 0.16 3.77 16.43
CA LEU A 161 1.12 2.80 15.89
C LEU A 161 0.42 1.53 15.40
N VAL A 162 -0.50 0.96 16.20
CA VAL A 162 -1.26 -0.25 15.84
C VAL A 162 -2.17 0.00 14.65
N CYS A 163 -2.89 1.12 14.61
CA CYS A 163 -3.73 1.51 13.47
C CYS A 163 -2.92 1.63 12.19
N HIS A 164 -1.71 2.17 12.26
CA HIS A 164 -0.84 2.30 11.10
C HIS A 164 -0.27 0.95 10.65
N LEU A 165 0.15 0.08 11.57
CA LEU A 165 0.58 -1.28 11.25
C LEU A 165 -0.54 -2.05 10.52
N LYS A 166 -1.78 -1.92 10.98
CA LYS A 166 -2.96 -2.47 10.30
C LYS A 166 -3.12 -1.93 8.87
N ILE A 167 -2.97 -0.61 8.67
CA ILE A 167 -3.05 0.01 7.32
C ILE A 167 -1.94 -0.52 6.41
N ASN A 168 -0.71 -0.66 6.92
CA ASN A 168 0.41 -1.17 6.14
C ASN A 168 0.22 -2.64 5.75
N ILE A 169 -0.21 -3.49 6.69
CA ILE A 169 -0.54 -4.89 6.39
C ILE A 169 -1.63 -4.95 5.32
N HIS A 170 -2.65 -4.11 5.43
CA HIS A 170 -3.73 -4.04 4.44
C HIS A 170 -3.21 -3.62 3.05
N LYS A 171 -2.36 -2.59 2.96
CA LYS A 171 -1.74 -2.17 1.70
C LYS A 171 -0.88 -3.28 1.09
N CYS A 172 -0.09 -3.98 1.90
CA CYS A 172 0.71 -5.11 1.45
C CYS A 172 -0.17 -6.28 0.98
N ALA A 173 -1.26 -6.58 1.71
CA ALA A 173 -2.21 -7.61 1.32
C ALA A 173 -2.93 -7.27 0.01
N ILE A 174 -3.37 -6.01 -0.17
CA ILE A 174 -3.93 -5.52 -1.44
C ILE A 174 -2.89 -5.62 -2.56
N GLY A 175 -1.66 -5.18 -2.32
CA GLY A 175 -0.59 -5.24 -3.32
C GLY A 175 -0.30 -6.68 -3.76
N SER A 176 -0.18 -7.60 -2.80
CA SER A 176 -0.03 -9.03 -3.06
C SER A 176 -1.26 -9.60 -3.77
N PHE A 177 -2.48 -9.22 -3.37
CA PHE A 177 -3.70 -9.66 -4.04
C PHE A 177 -3.74 -9.23 -5.51
N PHE A 178 -3.39 -7.98 -5.83
CA PHE A 178 -3.29 -7.51 -7.21
C PHE A 178 -2.14 -8.17 -7.99
N GLU A 179 -1.07 -8.57 -7.32
CA GLU A 179 0.00 -9.36 -7.92
C GLU A 179 -0.48 -10.78 -8.27
N TRP A 180 -1.24 -11.42 -7.37
CA TRP A 180 -1.89 -12.71 -7.62
C TRP A 180 -2.93 -12.62 -8.74
N ASP A 181 -3.75 -11.56 -8.79
CA ASP A 181 -4.72 -11.31 -9.86
C ASP A 181 -4.03 -11.14 -11.23
N LYS A 182 -2.90 -10.41 -11.27
CA LYS A 182 -2.07 -10.30 -12.48
C LYS A 182 -1.46 -11.64 -12.91
N LEU A 183 -1.01 -12.45 -11.95
CA LEU A 183 -0.48 -13.79 -12.24
C LEU A 183 -1.60 -14.73 -12.70
N ASP A 184 -2.79 -14.66 -12.13
CA ASP A 184 -3.96 -15.43 -12.56
C ASP A 184 -4.41 -15.03 -13.97
N GLN A 185 -4.39 -13.73 -14.28
CA GLN A 185 -4.60 -13.21 -15.63
C GLN A 185 -3.55 -13.75 -16.63
N ALA A 186 -2.29 -13.92 -16.21
CA ALA A 186 -1.24 -14.50 -17.02
C ALA A 186 -1.38 -16.03 -17.20
N VAL A 187 -1.84 -16.73 -16.15
CA VAL A 187 -2.12 -18.19 -16.19
C VAL A 187 -3.33 -18.49 -17.10
N GLY A 188 -4.36 -17.65 -17.09
CA GLY A 188 -5.48 -17.71 -18.04
C GLY A 188 -5.12 -17.33 -19.48
N GLY A 189 -3.97 -16.67 -19.69
CA GLY A 189 -3.49 -16.23 -21.01
C GLY A 189 -2.60 -17.24 -21.74
N ALA A 190 -2.07 -18.26 -21.07
CA ALA A 190 -1.12 -19.19 -21.68
C ALA A 190 -1.77 -20.28 -22.56
N GLN A 191 -3.08 -20.55 -22.42
CA GLN A 191 -3.79 -21.53 -23.27
C GLN A 191 -4.77 -20.91 -24.27
N LYS A 192 -4.92 -19.58 -24.30
CA LYS A 192 -5.64 -18.91 -25.38
C LYS A 192 -4.62 -18.27 -26.32
N ALA A 193 -3.95 -19.12 -27.09
CA ALA A 193 -3.15 -18.69 -28.22
C ALA A 193 -4.07 -17.94 -29.20
N LEU A 194 -3.95 -16.61 -29.24
CA LEU A 194 -4.35 -15.80 -30.38
C LEU A 194 -3.40 -16.16 -31.54
N GLY A 195 -3.76 -17.22 -32.28
CA GLY A 195 -3.06 -17.62 -33.50
C GLY A 195 -2.86 -19.12 -33.63
N ASN A 196 -3.84 -19.81 -34.20
CA ASN A 196 -3.61 -21.06 -34.92
C ASN A 196 -4.33 -21.05 -36.27
N SER A 197 -4.01 -20.06 -37.11
CA SER A 197 -4.07 -20.24 -38.55
C SER A 197 -2.68 -20.66 -39.05
N SER A 198 -2.40 -21.96 -39.02
CA SER A 198 -1.36 -22.55 -39.85
C SER A 198 -1.88 -23.84 -40.44
N THR A 199 -2.42 -23.68 -41.63
CA THR A 199 -2.65 -24.72 -42.63
C THR A 199 -1.36 -25.43 -43.01
N SER A 200 -1.51 -26.72 -43.32
CA SER A 200 -0.67 -27.57 -44.20
C SER A 200 0.49 -28.34 -43.56
N PHE A 201 0.36 -29.67 -43.42
CA PHE A 201 0.81 -30.61 -44.47
C PHE A 201 0.39 -32.06 -44.17
N GLU A 202 0.17 -32.79 -45.25
CA GLU A 202 -0.27 -34.18 -45.39
C GLU A 202 0.56 -35.27 -44.67
N ARG A 203 -0.16 -36.37 -44.33
CA ARG A 203 0.05 -37.79 -44.71
C ARG A 203 0.47 -38.86 -43.67
N PHE A 204 -0.33 -39.93 -43.74
CA PHE A 204 -0.09 -41.38 -43.51
C PHE A 204 -0.03 -41.97 -42.08
N VAL A 205 -1.19 -42.55 -41.69
CA VAL A 205 -1.46 -43.98 -41.36
C VAL A 205 -0.37 -44.76 -40.62
N LEU A 206 -0.75 -45.39 -39.50
CA LEU A 206 -0.61 -46.85 -39.29
C LEU A 206 -1.49 -47.35 -38.14
N ILE A 207 -2.39 -48.28 -38.52
CA ILE A 207 -3.21 -49.27 -37.78
C ILE A 207 -4.35 -48.72 -36.91
#